data_AF-A0A0V1NS57-F1
#
_entry.id   AF-A0A0V1NS57-F1
#
_cell.length_a   1.000
_cell.length_b   1.000
_cell.length_c   1.000
_cell.angle_alpha   90.00
_cell.angle_beta   90.00
_cell.angle_gamma   90.00
#
_symmetry.space_group_name_H-M   'P 1'
#
loop_
_entity.id
_entity.type
_entity.pdbx_description
1 polymer ?
#
loop_
_entity_poly.entity_id
_entity_poly.type
_entity_poly.pdbx_seq_one_letter_code
_entity_poly.pdbx_strand_id
1 'polypeptide(L)'
;LTELFILTMENSSEDPAKKTLARLNQLTSIATAGSSEAPNIFKTDEHYTLESTTDSTREIMLAEFQRRKRARMMTLPTDDYEVKALLRQLGHPICLFGEDKPDRRERLRKILSLMAEEEAHRILRREEPAVESQEDETTWYHEGSEALKSARIFIAQYSLPRAKERLLKAREQKNIPGQERAIRLQETHKWISTVTNFSSQIGDVRPVVYCDFSPDSKFIATAGWSGLCKIWSVPDCKLVKELRGHSVSACCVRFHPKYEENHMLIGSCDQEGRVKLWSMNEEKPLLDIDDCAPYRVSRLAFHPSGRFIAYTCFDCSWRLYDVEVKQEILYQEGHSKSVYDIAFQCDGSVALTGLVVIKM
;
A
#
# COMPACT_ATOMS: atom_id res chain seq x y z
N LEU A 1 16.08 51.29 -17.93
CA LEU A 1 14.61 51.19 -18.06
C LEU A 1 14.13 50.19 -16.98
N THR A 2 14.34 50.33 -15.67
CA THR A 2 14.05 51.41 -14.71
C THR A 2 12.64 51.97 -14.84
N GLU A 3 11.69 51.36 -14.14
CA GLU A 3 10.54 52.08 -13.58
C GLU A 3 10.47 51.83 -12.07
N LEU A 4 10.92 52.85 -11.35
CA LEU A 4 10.70 53.11 -9.93
C LEU A 4 9.31 53.72 -9.78
N PHE A 5 8.40 53.06 -9.08
CA PHE A 5 7.17 53.70 -8.61
C PHE A 5 7.41 54.28 -7.22
N ILE A 6 7.50 55.60 -7.18
CA ILE A 6 7.69 56.46 -6.01
C ILE A 6 6.33 56.57 -5.31
N LEU A 7 6.21 56.05 -4.09
CA LEU A 7 5.11 56.36 -3.18
C LEU A 7 5.44 57.67 -2.46
N THR A 8 4.84 58.77 -2.93
CA THR A 8 4.85 60.05 -2.23
C THR A 8 4.01 59.95 -0.96
N MET A 9 4.66 60.13 0.20
CA MET A 9 3.98 60.36 1.46
C MET A 9 3.40 61.78 1.48
N GLU A 10 2.08 61.89 1.41
CA GLU A 10 1.36 63.10 1.83
C GLU A 10 0.94 62.95 3.31
N ASN A 11 1.59 63.75 4.16
CA ASN A 11 1.19 63.99 5.54
C ASN A 11 -0.21 64.62 5.57
N SER A 12 -1.21 63.88 6.03
CA SER A 12 -2.48 64.43 6.51
C SER A 12 -2.70 64.01 7.96
N SER A 13 -2.09 64.77 8.87
CA SER A 13 -2.27 64.67 10.31
C SER A 13 -3.64 65.25 10.71
N GLU A 14 -4.72 64.52 10.44
CA GLU A 14 -6.05 64.83 11.00
C GLU A 14 -6.60 63.63 11.78
N ASP A 15 -6.67 63.76 13.09
CA ASP A 15 -7.18 62.73 13.99
C ASP A 15 -8.61 62.31 13.61
N PRO A 16 -8.89 61.01 13.37
CA PRO A 16 -10.22 60.51 13.03
C PRO A 16 -11.25 60.78 14.14
N ALA A 17 -10.78 60.98 15.38
CA ALA A 17 -11.60 61.32 16.54
C ALA A 17 -12.22 62.73 16.45
N LYS A 18 -11.61 63.69 15.76
CA LYS A 18 -12.19 65.04 15.59
C LYS A 18 -13.34 65.04 14.57
N LYS A 19 -13.27 64.18 13.54
CA LYS A 19 -14.34 64.01 12.54
C LYS A 19 -15.59 63.37 13.13
N THR A 20 -15.43 62.40 14.03
CA THR A 20 -16.58 61.76 14.70
C THR A 20 -17.27 62.71 15.69
N LEU A 21 -16.51 63.53 16.41
CA LEU A 21 -17.05 64.51 17.37
C LEU A 21 -17.80 65.66 16.67
N ALA A 22 -17.27 66.16 15.54
CA ALA A 22 -17.96 67.16 14.73
C ALA A 22 -19.30 66.64 14.15
N ARG A 23 -19.34 65.35 13.75
CA ARG A 23 -20.57 64.70 13.25
C ARG A 23 -21.62 64.53 14.34
N LEU A 24 -21.20 64.22 15.57
CA LEU A 24 -22.08 64.09 16.73
C LEU A 24 -22.72 65.43 17.13
N ASN A 25 -21.94 66.52 17.08
CA ASN A 25 -22.43 67.87 17.38
C ASN A 25 -23.40 68.42 16.30
N GLN A 26 -23.23 68.02 15.04
CA GLN A 26 -24.21 68.36 14.00
C GLN A 26 -25.55 67.63 14.22
N LEU A 27 -25.52 66.36 14.62
CA LEU A 27 -26.73 65.59 14.89
C LEU A 27 -27.52 66.09 16.10
N THR A 28 -26.84 66.59 17.15
CA THR A 28 -27.51 67.15 18.33
C THR A 28 -28.11 68.53 18.08
N SER A 29 -27.53 69.33 17.16
CA SER A 29 -28.12 70.61 16.74
C SER A 29 -29.41 70.46 15.92
N ILE A 30 -29.57 69.35 15.19
CA ILE A 30 -30.80 69.03 14.43
C ILE A 30 -31.95 68.59 15.36
N ALA A 31 -31.63 67.97 16.50
CA ALA A 31 -32.63 67.51 17.46
C ALA A 31 -33.26 68.62 18.32
N THR A 32 -32.69 69.83 18.34
CA THR A 32 -33.14 70.94 19.21
C THR A 32 -33.86 72.06 18.46
N ALA A 33 -33.98 71.96 17.12
CA ALA A 33 -34.73 72.90 16.28
C ALA A 33 -35.96 72.21 15.66
N GLY A 34 -36.91 71.83 16.51
CA GLY A 34 -38.19 71.25 16.11
C GLY A 34 -39.28 71.68 17.09
N SER A 35 -39.90 72.82 16.78
CA SER A 35 -40.96 73.46 17.54
C SER A 35 -42.23 72.61 17.68
N SER A 36 -42.89 72.82 18.81
CA SER A 36 -44.25 72.44 19.17
C SER A 36 -45.27 72.45 18.02
N GLU A 37 -45.82 71.28 17.70
CA GLU A 37 -47.21 71.06 17.28
C GLU A 37 -47.44 69.55 17.16
N ALA A 38 -48.34 69.00 17.98
CA ALA A 38 -48.72 67.59 17.92
C ALA A 38 -49.80 67.40 16.85
N PRO A 39 -49.59 66.57 15.81
CA PRO A 39 -50.70 66.18 14.96
C PRO A 39 -51.48 65.03 15.61
N ASN A 40 -52.80 65.22 15.70
CA ASN A 40 -53.77 64.22 16.13
C ASN A 40 -53.66 62.94 15.30
N ILE A 41 -53.21 61.84 15.92
CA ILE A 41 -53.23 60.51 15.30
C ILE A 41 -54.63 59.93 15.50
N PHE A 42 -55.40 59.87 14.41
CA PHE A 42 -56.59 59.03 14.32
C PHE A 42 -56.17 57.57 14.46
N LYS A 43 -56.61 56.89 15.53
CA LYS A 43 -56.52 55.43 15.65
C LYS A 43 -57.59 54.81 14.75
N THR A 44 -57.16 54.30 13.59
CA THR A 44 -57.94 53.32 12.84
C THR A 44 -57.50 51.93 13.30
N ASP A 45 -58.39 51.20 13.97
CA ASP A 45 -58.24 49.78 14.30
C ASP A 45 -58.33 48.93 13.02
N GLU A 46 -57.30 48.99 12.19
CA GLU A 46 -57.11 48.04 11.10
C GLU A 46 -56.09 46.99 11.54
N HIS A 47 -56.61 45.91 12.11
CA HIS A 47 -55.85 44.68 12.33
C HIS A 47 -55.50 44.05 10.97
N TYR A 48 -54.30 44.29 10.47
CA TYR A 48 -53.71 43.41 9.45
C TYR A 48 -53.43 42.04 10.08
N THR A 49 -54.29 41.07 9.82
CA THR A 49 -54.02 39.66 10.12
C THR A 49 -52.91 39.19 9.18
N LEU A 50 -51.68 39.14 9.69
CA LEU A 50 -50.56 38.52 8.99
C LEU A 50 -50.90 37.04 8.72
N GLU A 51 -50.83 36.66 7.45
CA GLU A 51 -51.06 35.30 6.97
C GLU A 51 -50.15 34.28 7.68
N SER A 52 -50.71 33.11 8.00
CA SER A 52 -50.09 31.96 8.69
C SER A 52 -48.96 31.26 7.92
N THR A 53 -48.33 31.96 6.96
CA THR A 53 -47.11 31.53 6.26
C THR A 53 -45.83 31.92 7.01
N THR A 54 -45.94 32.73 8.07
CA THR A 54 -44.80 33.15 8.90
C THR A 54 -44.39 32.16 9.98
N ASP A 55 -45.22 31.18 10.34
CA ASP A 55 -44.91 30.29 11.47
C ASP A 55 -43.85 29.24 11.11
N SER A 56 -43.95 28.64 9.92
CA SER A 56 -42.96 27.67 9.44
C SER A 56 -41.58 28.31 9.21
N THR A 57 -41.53 29.53 8.67
CA THR A 57 -40.29 30.28 8.48
C THR A 57 -39.66 30.69 9.81
N ARG A 58 -40.48 31.07 10.79
CA ARG A 58 -40.03 31.42 12.15
C ARG A 58 -39.50 30.19 12.91
N GLU A 59 -40.12 29.03 12.74
CA GLU A 59 -39.64 27.76 13.30
C GLU A 59 -38.28 27.34 12.71
N ILE A 60 -38.09 27.48 11.39
CA ILE A 60 -36.81 27.20 10.72
C ILE A 60 -35.71 28.14 11.26
N MET A 61 -36.02 29.43 11.42
CA MET A 61 -35.08 30.42 11.96
C MET A 61 -34.71 30.14 13.42
N LEU A 62 -35.67 29.71 14.24
CA LEU A 62 -35.43 29.30 15.63
C LEU A 62 -34.56 28.04 15.70
N ALA A 63 -34.80 27.06 14.82
CA ALA A 63 -34.00 25.85 14.74
C ALA A 63 -32.55 26.15 14.29
N GLU A 64 -32.34 27.05 13.33
CA GLU A 64 -31.01 27.48 12.92
C GLU A 64 -30.26 28.20 14.04
N PHE A 65 -30.96 29.07 14.79
CA PHE A 65 -30.38 29.75 15.94
C PHE A 65 -29.96 28.76 17.04
N GLN A 66 -30.80 27.77 17.34
CA GLN A 66 -30.47 26.71 18.30
C GLN A 66 -29.27 25.88 17.84
N ARG A 67 -29.16 25.53 16.56
CA ARG A 67 -27.99 24.83 15.98
C ARG A 67 -26.71 25.65 16.11
N ARG A 68 -26.75 26.95 15.79
CA ARG A 68 -25.61 27.87 15.96
C ARG A 68 -25.22 28.07 17.42
N LYS A 69 -26.19 28.04 18.34
CA LYS A 69 -25.92 28.09 19.78
C LYS A 69 -25.23 26.80 20.23
N ARG A 70 -25.72 25.63 19.80
CA ARG A 70 -25.10 24.33 20.07
C ARG A 70 -23.67 24.25 19.55
N ALA A 71 -23.43 24.58 18.28
CA ALA A 71 -22.11 24.56 17.67
C ALA A 71 -21.06 25.36 18.46
N ARG A 72 -21.46 26.50 19.05
CA ARG A 72 -20.58 27.34 19.88
C ARG A 72 -20.33 26.78 21.28
N MET A 73 -21.30 26.06 21.85
CA MET A 73 -21.16 25.44 23.19
C MET A 73 -20.38 24.11 23.14
N MET A 74 -20.22 23.51 21.96
CA MET A 74 -19.51 22.24 21.81
C MET A 74 -17.99 22.41 21.88
N THR A 75 -17.38 21.76 22.86
CA THR A 75 -15.93 21.61 22.97
C THR A 75 -15.48 20.44 22.10
N LEU A 76 -14.75 20.74 21.03
CA LEU A 76 -14.13 19.74 20.17
C LEU A 76 -12.65 19.57 20.51
N PRO A 77 -12.08 18.37 20.32
CA PRO A 77 -10.64 18.16 20.33
C PRO A 77 -9.88 19.16 19.45
N THR A 78 -8.68 19.53 19.88
CA THR A 78 -7.74 20.34 19.09
C THR A 78 -6.82 19.49 18.22
N ASP A 79 -6.61 18.22 18.57
CA ASP A 79 -5.79 17.32 17.78
C ASP A 79 -6.52 16.88 16.51
N ASP A 80 -5.82 16.96 15.39
CA ASP A 80 -6.34 16.62 14.07
C ASP A 80 -6.57 15.11 13.92
N TYR A 81 -5.78 14.29 14.62
CA TYR A 81 -5.94 12.84 14.60
C TYR A 81 -7.29 12.41 15.20
N GLU A 82 -7.65 12.95 16.37
CA GLU A 82 -8.94 12.69 17.02
C GLU A 82 -10.12 13.19 16.17
N VAL A 83 -10.00 14.38 15.57
CA VAL A 83 -11.03 14.91 14.65
C VAL A 83 -11.24 13.97 13.46
N LYS A 84 -10.16 13.43 12.88
CA LYS A 84 -10.24 12.45 11.79
C LYS A 84 -10.85 11.12 12.23
N ALA A 85 -10.53 10.65 13.43
CA ALA A 85 -11.12 9.44 14.01
C ALA A 85 -12.64 9.61 14.22
N LEU A 86 -13.06 10.73 14.80
CA LEU A 86 -14.48 11.04 14.99
C LEU A 86 -15.24 11.15 13.66
N LEU A 87 -14.65 11.80 12.65
CA LEU A 87 -15.25 11.84 11.31
C LEU A 87 -15.39 10.45 10.69
N ARG A 88 -14.40 9.57 10.89
CA ARG A 88 -14.45 8.17 10.46
C ARG A 88 -15.55 7.39 11.18
N GLN A 89 -15.70 7.58 12.51
CA GLN A 89 -16.76 6.95 13.30
C GLN A 89 -18.17 7.38 12.83
N LEU A 90 -18.31 8.64 12.42
CA LEU A 90 -19.55 9.19 11.87
C LEU A 90 -19.79 8.77 10.40
N GLY A 91 -18.87 8.04 9.77
CA GLY A 91 -18.98 7.63 8.36
C GLY A 91 -18.82 8.79 7.36
N HIS A 92 -18.31 9.94 7.81
CA HIS A 92 -18.06 11.09 6.94
C HIS A 92 -16.64 11.05 6.33
N PRO A 93 -16.42 11.68 5.16
CA PRO A 93 -15.09 11.81 4.59
C PRO A 93 -14.10 12.43 5.58
N ILE A 94 -12.94 11.80 5.76
CA ILE A 94 -11.92 12.20 6.74
C ILE A 94 -11.33 13.58 6.39
N CYS A 95 -11.02 13.79 5.10
CA CYS A 95 -10.52 15.04 4.56
C CYS A 95 -11.26 15.37 3.26
N LEU A 96 -11.63 16.65 3.09
CA LEU A 96 -12.06 17.19 1.81
C LEU A 96 -10.90 17.87 1.07
N PHE A 97 -11.02 18.04 -0.25
CA PHE A 97 -9.99 18.71 -1.04
C PHE A 97 -9.89 20.20 -0.67
N GLY A 98 -8.67 20.67 -0.38
CA GLY A 98 -8.42 22.05 0.05
C GLY A 98 -8.85 22.36 1.49
N GLU A 99 -9.18 21.35 2.29
CA GLU A 99 -9.61 21.52 3.68
C GLU A 99 -8.43 21.52 4.66
N ASP A 100 -8.22 22.65 5.34
CA ASP A 100 -7.23 22.77 6.40
C ASP A 100 -7.71 22.13 7.72
N LYS A 101 -6.79 21.93 8.66
CA LYS A 101 -7.10 21.38 10.00
C LYS A 101 -8.24 22.13 10.74
N PRO A 102 -8.27 23.49 10.80
CA PRO A 102 -9.38 24.21 11.40
C PRO A 102 -10.71 24.00 10.67
N ASP A 103 -10.69 23.95 9.34
CA ASP A 103 -11.91 23.78 8.53
C ASP A 103 -12.52 22.39 8.74
N ARG A 104 -11.67 21.36 8.86
CA ARG A 104 -12.07 19.99 9.22
C ARG A 104 -12.74 19.93 10.58
N ARG A 105 -12.18 20.64 11.56
CA ARG A 105 -12.75 20.75 12.90
C ARG A 105 -14.07 21.50 12.89
N GLU A 106 -14.19 22.56 12.09
CA GLU A 106 -15.44 23.30 11.91
C GLU A 106 -16.52 22.46 11.21
N ARG A 107 -16.13 21.62 10.26
CA ARG A 107 -17.03 20.66 9.63
C ARG A 107 -17.53 19.63 10.63
N LEU A 108 -16.66 19.05 11.44
CA LEU A 108 -17.06 18.15 12.54
C LEU A 108 -18.03 18.87 13.50
N ARG A 109 -17.75 20.14 13.84
CA ARG A 109 -18.65 20.98 14.65
C ARG A 109 -20.03 21.12 14.03
N LYS A 110 -20.09 21.41 12.73
CA LYS A 110 -21.33 21.56 11.99
C LYS A 110 -22.12 20.25 11.94
N ILE A 111 -21.45 19.13 11.69
CA ILE A 111 -22.06 17.80 11.66
C ILE A 111 -22.68 17.46 13.02
N LEU A 112 -21.92 17.62 14.11
CA LEU A 112 -22.42 17.32 15.45
C LEU A 112 -23.54 18.27 15.89
N SER A 113 -23.54 19.53 15.43
CA SER A 113 -24.62 20.48 15.72
C SER A 113 -25.97 20.11 15.12
N LEU A 114 -25.96 19.23 14.10
CA LEU A 114 -27.16 18.71 13.45
C LEU A 114 -27.71 17.46 14.15
N MET A 115 -26.90 16.80 14.98
CA MET A 115 -27.26 15.57 15.71
C MET A 115 -27.94 15.89 17.05
N ALA A 116 -28.59 14.88 17.66
CA ALA A 116 -29.12 15.02 19.01
C ALA A 116 -27.97 15.16 20.04
N GLU A 117 -28.18 15.97 21.08
CA GLU A 117 -27.13 16.29 22.07
C GLU A 117 -26.58 15.03 22.77
N GLU A 118 -27.46 14.06 23.06
CA GLU A 118 -27.09 12.78 23.68
C GLU A 118 -26.27 11.88 22.75
N GLU A 119 -26.49 11.95 21.44
CA GLU A 119 -25.71 11.20 20.44
C GLU A 119 -24.33 11.85 20.27
N ALA A 120 -24.28 13.17 20.14
CA ALA A 120 -23.04 13.92 20.02
C ALA A 120 -22.14 13.74 21.25
N HIS A 121 -22.71 13.76 22.46
CA HIS A 121 -21.95 13.51 23.69
C HIS A 121 -21.49 12.06 23.84
N ARG A 122 -22.28 11.08 23.38
CA ARG A 122 -21.85 9.68 23.36
C ARG A 122 -20.67 9.46 22.41
N ILE A 123 -20.67 10.10 21.25
CA ILE A 123 -19.59 9.97 20.25
C ILE A 123 -18.32 10.66 20.74
N LEU A 124 -18.43 11.85 21.35
CA LEU A 124 -17.28 12.55 21.92
C LEU A 124 -16.67 11.86 23.16
N ARG A 125 -17.47 11.12 23.93
CA ARG A 125 -16.99 10.36 25.11
C ARG A 125 -16.59 8.93 24.80
N ARG A 126 -16.91 8.41 23.61
CA ARG A 126 -16.46 7.09 23.19
C ARG A 126 -14.98 7.23 22.86
N GLU A 127 -14.16 7.18 23.91
CA GLU A 127 -12.80 6.69 23.78
C GLU A 127 -12.92 5.39 22.99
N GLU A 128 -12.30 5.37 21.80
CA GLU A 128 -12.05 4.08 21.17
C GLU A 128 -11.40 3.26 22.26
N PRO A 129 -11.96 2.10 22.68
CA PRO A 129 -11.17 1.22 23.51
C PRO A 129 -9.87 1.08 22.73
N ALA A 130 -8.74 1.40 23.37
CA ALA A 130 -7.46 1.09 22.79
C ALA A 130 -7.58 -0.38 22.41
N VAL A 131 -7.76 -0.65 21.12
CA VAL A 131 -7.67 -1.99 20.60
C VAL A 131 -6.18 -2.21 20.68
N GLU A 132 -5.71 -2.53 21.89
CA GLU A 132 -4.67 -3.50 22.05
C GLU A 132 -5.20 -4.69 21.26
N SER A 133 -4.87 -4.71 19.98
CA SER A 133 -4.88 -5.93 19.21
C SER A 133 -3.85 -6.79 19.91
N GLN A 134 -4.29 -7.45 20.98
CA GLN A 134 -3.80 -8.76 21.33
C GLN A 134 -4.05 -9.54 20.04
N GLU A 135 -3.02 -9.56 19.20
CA GLU A 135 -2.91 -10.53 18.13
C GLU A 135 -2.88 -11.86 18.88
N ASP A 136 -4.07 -12.39 19.17
CA ASP A 136 -4.20 -13.73 19.67
C ASP A 136 -3.62 -14.59 18.55
N GLU A 137 -2.37 -15.02 18.71
CA GLU A 137 -1.67 -15.94 17.83
C GLU A 137 -2.37 -17.31 17.94
N THR A 138 -3.62 -17.40 17.46
CA THR A 138 -4.36 -18.64 17.37
C THR A 138 -3.75 -19.43 16.21
N THR A 139 -2.71 -20.19 16.50
CA THR A 139 -2.12 -21.12 15.52
C THR A 139 -3.06 -22.31 15.34
N TRP A 140 -3.63 -22.43 14.15
CA TRP A 140 -4.47 -23.57 13.77
C TRP A 140 -3.61 -24.66 13.10
N TYR A 141 -3.83 -25.93 13.48
CA TYR A 141 -3.13 -27.07 12.90
C TYR A 141 -4.09 -27.93 12.07
N HIS A 142 -3.62 -28.38 10.90
CA HIS A 142 -4.33 -29.31 10.04
C HIS A 142 -3.59 -30.65 9.96
N GLU A 143 -4.33 -31.75 9.87
CA GLU A 143 -3.74 -33.05 9.55
C GLU A 143 -3.28 -33.07 8.09
N GLY A 144 -1.99 -33.36 7.88
CA GLY A 144 -1.38 -33.39 6.55
C GLY A 144 -1.47 -34.75 5.88
N SER A 145 -1.31 -34.79 4.56
CA SER A 145 -1.25 -36.03 3.78
C SER A 145 -0.01 -36.87 4.10
N GLU A 146 -0.06 -38.18 3.82
CA GLU A 146 1.11 -39.05 3.95
C GLU A 146 2.25 -38.64 2.99
N ALA A 147 1.90 -38.10 1.81
CA ALA A 147 2.85 -37.54 0.86
C ALA A 147 3.59 -36.32 1.46
N LEU A 148 2.91 -35.46 2.19
CA LEU A 148 3.55 -34.35 2.90
C LEU A 148 4.51 -34.85 3.98
N LYS A 149 4.13 -35.91 4.71
CA LYS A 149 4.99 -36.52 5.72
C LYS A 149 6.27 -37.10 5.09
N SER A 150 6.15 -37.86 4.00
CA SER A 150 7.31 -38.43 3.31
C SER A 150 8.22 -37.35 2.71
N ALA A 151 7.63 -36.30 2.12
CA ALA A 151 8.35 -35.14 1.61
C ALA A 151 9.10 -34.40 2.73
N ARG A 152 8.49 -34.20 3.90
CA ARG A 152 9.15 -33.56 5.07
C ARG A 152 10.32 -34.39 5.58
N ILE A 153 10.19 -35.71 5.66
CA ILE A 153 11.29 -36.62 6.04
C ILE A 153 12.44 -36.47 5.04
N PHE A 154 12.14 -36.46 3.75
CA PHE A 154 13.15 -36.27 2.71
C PHE A 154 13.83 -34.89 2.81
N ILE A 155 13.07 -33.81 3.01
CA ILE A 155 13.60 -32.44 3.19
C ILE A 155 14.51 -32.40 4.42
N ALA A 156 14.13 -33.03 5.52
CA ALA A 156 14.96 -33.11 6.72
C ALA A 156 16.27 -33.88 6.46
N GLN A 157 16.18 -35.05 5.83
CA GLN A 157 17.37 -35.86 5.48
C GLN A 157 18.31 -35.13 4.51
N TYR A 158 17.76 -34.34 3.58
CA TYR A 158 18.53 -33.54 2.64
C TYR A 158 19.18 -32.31 3.30
N SER A 159 18.44 -31.61 4.16
CA SER A 159 18.86 -30.31 4.71
C SER A 159 19.77 -30.41 5.92
N LEU A 160 19.60 -31.41 6.79
CA LEU A 160 20.44 -31.60 7.99
C LEU A 160 21.95 -31.70 7.68
N PRO A 161 22.42 -32.55 6.74
CA PRO A 161 23.85 -32.62 6.43
C PRO A 161 24.36 -31.32 5.81
N ARG A 162 23.56 -30.65 4.97
CA ARG A 162 23.94 -29.37 4.34
C ARG A 162 24.02 -28.24 5.35
N ALA A 163 23.10 -28.18 6.29
CA ALA A 163 23.15 -27.24 7.40
C ALA A 163 24.40 -27.45 8.25
N LYS A 164 24.77 -28.71 8.52
CA LYS A 164 26.04 -29.04 9.19
C LYS A 164 27.24 -28.54 8.40
N GLU A 165 27.31 -28.81 7.10
CA GLU A 165 28.41 -28.35 6.23
C GLU A 165 28.48 -26.82 6.15
N ARG A 166 27.34 -26.14 6.02
CA ARG A 166 27.27 -24.67 6.02
C ARG A 166 27.78 -24.09 7.34
N LEU A 167 27.39 -24.67 8.47
CA LEU A 167 27.85 -24.23 9.79
C LEU A 167 29.35 -24.50 10.00
N LEU A 168 29.88 -25.62 9.49
CA LEU A 168 31.31 -25.90 9.52
C LEU A 168 32.09 -24.88 8.69
N LYS A 169 31.66 -24.60 7.45
CA LYS A 169 32.25 -23.54 6.61
C LYS A 169 32.17 -22.16 7.29
N ALA A 170 31.06 -21.83 7.93
CA ALA A 170 30.92 -20.57 8.66
C ALA A 170 31.87 -20.50 9.88
N ARG A 171 32.11 -21.61 10.59
CA ARG A 171 33.10 -21.69 11.67
C ARG A 171 34.52 -21.55 11.16
N GLU A 172 34.85 -22.21 10.05
CA GLU A 172 36.15 -22.06 9.37
C GLU A 172 36.39 -20.60 8.96
N GLN A 173 35.39 -19.96 8.33
CA GLN A 173 35.44 -18.53 8.00
C GLN A 173 35.61 -17.64 9.24
N LYS A 174 34.96 -17.99 10.35
CA LYS A 174 35.12 -17.32 11.66
C LYS A 174 36.49 -17.59 12.30
N ASN A 175 37.24 -18.60 11.89
CA ASN A 175 38.58 -18.86 12.40
C ASN A 175 39.67 -18.13 11.60
N ILE A 176 39.36 -17.64 10.40
CA ILE A 176 40.31 -16.87 9.56
C ILE A 176 40.75 -15.58 10.30
N PRO A 177 42.06 -15.26 10.37
CA PRO A 177 42.55 -14.02 10.98
C PRO A 177 41.93 -12.76 10.37
N GLY A 178 41.76 -11.71 11.19
CA GLY A 178 41.10 -10.45 10.76
C GLY A 178 41.77 -9.77 9.56
N GLN A 179 43.10 -9.83 9.46
CA GLN A 179 43.86 -9.26 8.34
C GLN A 179 43.50 -9.91 7.01
N GLU A 180 43.42 -11.24 6.99
CA GLU A 180 43.11 -12.00 5.77
C GLU A 180 41.66 -11.78 5.32
N ARG A 181 40.73 -11.58 6.27
CA ARG A 181 39.35 -11.18 5.95
C ARG A 181 39.28 -9.80 5.32
N ALA A 182 40.05 -8.85 5.86
CA ALA A 182 40.11 -7.49 5.34
C ALA A 182 40.66 -7.48 3.90
N ILE A 183 41.71 -8.26 3.63
CA ILE A 183 42.26 -8.43 2.28
C ILE A 183 41.21 -9.00 1.32
N ARG A 184 40.53 -10.09 1.69
CA ARG A 184 39.46 -10.67 0.86
C ARG A 184 38.33 -9.68 0.57
N LEU A 185 37.92 -8.89 1.56
CA LEU A 185 36.90 -7.86 1.39
C LEU A 185 37.35 -6.76 0.42
N GLN A 186 38.62 -6.36 0.49
CA GLN A 186 39.18 -5.38 -0.44
C GLN A 186 39.25 -5.93 -1.87
N GLU A 187 39.62 -7.20 -2.04
CA GLU A 187 39.61 -7.88 -3.34
C GLU A 187 38.21 -7.98 -3.94
N THR A 188 37.21 -8.35 -3.14
CA THR A 188 35.81 -8.40 -3.62
C THR A 188 35.30 -7.00 -3.96
N HIS A 189 35.61 -5.98 -3.17
CA HIS A 189 35.27 -4.59 -3.49
C HIS A 189 35.94 -4.11 -4.79
N LYS A 190 37.21 -4.47 -4.99
CA LYS A 190 37.93 -4.17 -6.23
C LYS A 190 37.31 -4.89 -7.43
N TRP A 191 36.88 -6.13 -7.27
CA TRP A 191 36.18 -6.86 -8.33
C TRP A 191 34.82 -6.21 -8.65
N ILE A 192 34.01 -5.90 -7.63
CA ILE A 192 32.70 -5.24 -7.81
C ILE A 192 32.85 -3.89 -8.52
N SER A 193 33.88 -3.10 -8.20
CA SER A 193 34.11 -1.81 -8.86
C SER A 193 34.56 -1.92 -10.31
N THR A 194 35.07 -3.08 -10.74
CA THR A 194 35.43 -3.34 -12.15
C THR A 194 34.25 -3.84 -13.00
N VAL A 195 33.15 -4.25 -12.38
CA VAL A 195 31.98 -4.76 -13.11
C VAL A 195 31.33 -3.60 -13.87
N THR A 196 31.32 -3.70 -15.19
CA THR A 196 30.65 -2.78 -16.11
C THR A 196 29.69 -3.58 -17.00
N ASN A 197 28.74 -2.89 -17.65
CA ASN A 197 27.81 -3.56 -18.56
C ASN A 197 28.58 -4.18 -19.73
N PHE A 198 28.58 -5.51 -19.82
CA PHE A 198 29.30 -6.25 -20.85
C PHE A 198 28.57 -6.20 -22.20
N SER A 199 27.27 -6.48 -22.20
CA SER A 199 26.43 -6.51 -23.40
C SER A 199 25.00 -6.09 -23.08
N SER A 200 24.29 -5.59 -24.09
CA SER A 200 22.87 -5.24 -24.01
C SER A 200 22.13 -5.85 -25.19
N GLN A 201 20.99 -6.49 -24.93
CA GLN A 201 20.17 -7.10 -25.97
C GLN A 201 18.69 -6.78 -25.75
N ILE A 202 17.97 -6.65 -26.86
CA ILE A 202 16.51 -6.49 -26.87
C ILE A 202 15.89 -7.86 -26.60
N GLY A 203 15.26 -8.01 -25.44
CA GLY A 203 14.61 -9.25 -25.04
C GLY A 203 13.29 -9.48 -25.77
N ASP A 204 12.36 -8.54 -25.65
CA ASP A 204 11.02 -8.65 -26.23
C ASP A 204 10.35 -7.28 -26.46
N VAL A 205 9.22 -7.26 -27.17
CA VAL A 205 8.42 -6.04 -27.42
C VAL A 205 7.83 -5.49 -26.13
N ARG A 206 7.49 -6.38 -25.20
CA ARG A 206 6.97 -6.04 -23.87
C ARG A 206 8.09 -6.13 -22.82
N PRO A 207 7.97 -5.44 -21.67
CA PRO A 207 9.02 -5.46 -20.65
C PRO A 207 9.30 -6.88 -20.16
N VAL A 208 10.59 -7.16 -19.97
CA VAL A 208 11.08 -8.37 -19.30
C VAL A 208 10.93 -8.16 -17.80
N VAL A 209 10.24 -9.09 -17.14
CA VAL A 209 9.87 -9.01 -15.72
C VAL A 209 10.90 -9.70 -14.83
N TYR A 210 11.49 -10.76 -15.36
CA TYR A 210 12.36 -11.63 -14.58
C TYR A 210 13.44 -12.25 -15.45
N CYS A 211 14.60 -12.47 -14.83
CA CYS A 211 15.71 -13.18 -15.42
C CYS A 211 16.35 -14.10 -14.39
N ASP A 212 16.80 -15.28 -14.83
CA ASP A 212 17.53 -16.22 -13.99
C ASP A 212 18.68 -16.81 -14.79
N PHE A 213 19.81 -17.05 -14.14
CA PHE A 213 20.96 -17.71 -14.75
C PHE A 213 20.86 -19.21 -14.55
N SER A 214 21.32 -19.98 -15.53
CA SER A 214 21.50 -21.42 -15.36
C SER A 214 22.61 -21.70 -14.34
N PRO A 215 22.57 -22.86 -13.64
CA PRO A 215 23.59 -23.18 -12.65
C PRO A 215 25.02 -23.27 -13.22
N ASP A 216 25.16 -23.55 -14.53
CA ASP A 216 26.44 -23.57 -15.25
C ASP A 216 26.85 -22.18 -15.79
N SER A 217 26.02 -21.15 -15.58
CA SER A 217 26.19 -19.78 -16.08
C SER A 217 26.31 -19.64 -17.60
N LYS A 218 25.98 -20.68 -18.38
CA LYS A 218 26.02 -20.65 -19.86
C LYS A 218 24.74 -20.10 -20.49
N PHE A 219 23.64 -20.10 -19.75
CA PHE A 219 22.33 -19.66 -20.24
C PHE A 219 21.68 -18.66 -19.29
N ILE A 220 20.86 -17.78 -19.85
CA ILE A 220 19.95 -16.90 -19.13
C ILE A 220 18.54 -17.17 -19.62
N ALA A 221 17.61 -17.39 -18.70
CA ALA A 221 16.19 -17.44 -19.00
C ALA A 221 15.58 -16.08 -18.66
N THR A 222 14.72 -15.59 -19.53
CA THR A 222 13.99 -14.32 -19.37
C THR A 222 12.51 -14.55 -19.51
N ALA A 223 11.69 -13.88 -18.70
CA ALA A 223 10.23 -13.91 -18.78
C ALA A 223 9.70 -12.51 -19.11
N GLY A 224 8.85 -12.41 -20.13
CA GLY A 224 8.26 -11.15 -20.57
C GLY A 224 6.74 -11.07 -20.39
N TRP A 225 6.20 -9.84 -20.40
CA TRP A 225 4.75 -9.61 -20.36
C TRP A 225 3.99 -10.01 -21.64
N SER A 226 4.70 -10.49 -22.66
CA SER A 226 4.12 -11.13 -23.84
C SER A 226 3.66 -12.57 -23.58
N GLY A 227 4.07 -13.17 -22.46
CA GLY A 227 3.90 -14.61 -22.20
C GLY A 227 5.05 -15.47 -22.72
N LEU A 228 6.00 -14.88 -23.45
CA LEU A 228 7.16 -15.60 -23.95
C LEU A 228 8.22 -15.71 -22.86
N CYS A 229 8.75 -16.92 -22.68
CA CYS A 229 10.00 -17.13 -21.93
C CYS A 229 11.12 -17.43 -22.92
N LYS A 230 12.18 -16.63 -22.95
CA LYS A 230 13.30 -16.77 -23.90
C LYS A 230 14.56 -17.19 -23.19
N ILE A 231 15.32 -18.10 -23.82
CA ILE A 231 16.62 -18.59 -23.33
C ILE A 231 17.72 -18.00 -24.21
N TRP A 232 18.71 -17.38 -23.58
CA TRP A 232 19.83 -16.71 -24.20
C TRP A 232 21.13 -17.43 -23.84
N SER A 233 22.08 -17.51 -24.77
CA SER A 233 23.43 -17.98 -24.48
C SER A 233 24.28 -16.88 -23.85
N VAL A 234 25.18 -17.26 -22.94
CA VAL A 234 26.18 -16.40 -22.31
C VAL A 234 27.56 -16.91 -22.74
N PRO A 235 28.51 -16.05 -23.15
CA PRO A 235 28.50 -14.58 -23.09
C PRO A 235 27.93 -13.88 -24.33
N ASP A 236 27.66 -14.63 -25.41
CA ASP A 236 27.32 -14.08 -26.72
C ASP A 236 25.96 -13.35 -26.78
N CYS A 237 25.08 -13.57 -25.80
CA CYS A 237 23.70 -13.08 -25.79
C CYS A 237 23.02 -13.39 -27.12
N LYS A 238 22.99 -14.67 -27.52
CA LYS A 238 22.23 -15.11 -28.70
C LYS A 238 21.00 -15.87 -28.23
N LEU A 239 19.87 -15.64 -28.91
CA LEU A 239 18.65 -16.37 -28.63
C LEU A 239 18.86 -17.84 -29.00
N VAL A 240 18.71 -18.73 -28.02
CA VAL A 240 18.84 -20.18 -28.21
C VAL A 240 17.47 -20.79 -28.45
N LYS A 241 16.48 -20.40 -27.62
CA LYS A 241 15.13 -20.99 -27.67
C LYS A 241 14.08 -20.03 -27.15
N GLU A 242 12.90 -20.09 -27.77
CA GLU A 242 11.68 -19.46 -27.27
C GLU A 242 10.73 -20.54 -26.73
N LEU A 243 10.30 -20.37 -25.47
CA LEU A 243 9.32 -21.23 -24.83
C LEU A 243 7.94 -20.59 -24.99
N ARG A 244 7.09 -21.23 -25.80
CA ARG A 244 5.73 -20.76 -26.13
C ARG A 244 4.71 -21.66 -25.45
N GLY A 245 3.91 -21.09 -24.56
CA GLY A 245 2.76 -21.82 -24.00
C GLY A 245 1.98 -21.11 -22.90
N HIS A 246 2.46 -19.97 -22.40
CA HIS A 246 1.63 -19.05 -21.62
C HIS A 246 0.80 -18.19 -22.56
N SER A 247 -0.51 -18.12 -22.30
CA SER A 247 -1.48 -17.27 -23.02
C SER A 247 -1.35 -15.81 -22.60
N VAL A 248 -0.97 -15.59 -21.34
CA VAL A 248 -0.87 -14.27 -20.72
C VAL A 248 0.58 -14.01 -20.29
N SER A 249 0.83 -12.84 -19.73
CA SER A 249 2.15 -12.37 -19.32
C SER A 249 2.81 -13.28 -18.28
N ALA A 250 3.96 -13.84 -18.66
CA ALA A 250 4.80 -14.60 -17.75
C ALA A 250 5.35 -13.71 -16.63
N CYS A 251 5.25 -14.18 -15.38
CA CYS A 251 5.64 -13.42 -14.19
C CYS A 251 7.05 -13.79 -13.68
N CYS A 252 7.42 -15.06 -13.78
CA CYS A 252 8.70 -15.56 -13.29
C CYS A 252 9.20 -16.71 -14.19
N VAL A 253 10.52 -16.87 -14.22
CA VAL A 253 11.20 -18.02 -14.79
C VAL A 253 12.35 -18.41 -13.86
N ARG A 254 12.54 -19.69 -13.61
CA ARG A 254 13.64 -20.21 -12.78
C ARG A 254 14.26 -21.43 -13.41
N PHE A 255 15.58 -21.54 -13.33
CA PHE A 255 16.26 -22.78 -13.63
C PHE A 255 16.20 -23.74 -12.44
N HIS A 256 16.17 -25.02 -12.78
CA HIS A 256 16.37 -26.08 -11.81
C HIS A 256 17.79 -26.02 -11.22
N PRO A 257 17.97 -26.22 -9.91
CA PRO A 257 19.24 -25.97 -9.21
C PRO A 257 20.32 -27.01 -9.55
N LYS A 258 19.94 -28.20 -10.00
CA LYS A 258 20.88 -29.19 -10.54
C LYS A 258 20.91 -29.06 -12.05
N TYR A 259 22.11 -28.92 -12.58
CA TYR A 259 22.36 -28.98 -14.00
C TYR A 259 22.52 -30.43 -14.44
N GLU A 260 21.60 -30.90 -15.27
CA GLU A 260 21.77 -32.12 -16.04
C GLU A 260 21.75 -31.72 -17.51
N GLU A 261 22.85 -31.98 -18.24
CA GLU A 261 23.03 -31.56 -19.64
C GLU A 261 21.85 -31.98 -20.54
N ASN A 262 21.20 -33.11 -20.21
CA ASN A 262 20.10 -33.66 -21.00
C ASN A 262 18.70 -33.26 -20.50
N HIS A 263 18.55 -32.74 -19.28
CA HIS A 263 17.23 -32.46 -18.68
C HIS A 263 17.25 -31.15 -17.89
N MET A 264 17.60 -30.06 -18.57
CA MET A 264 17.50 -28.73 -17.96
C MET A 264 16.02 -28.34 -17.82
N LEU A 265 15.53 -28.44 -16.59
CA LEU A 265 14.18 -28.06 -16.23
C LEU A 265 14.11 -26.56 -15.96
N ILE A 266 13.13 -25.90 -16.58
CA ILE A 266 12.84 -24.48 -16.38
C ILE A 266 11.41 -24.37 -15.87
N GLY A 267 11.22 -23.78 -14.69
CA GLY A 267 9.91 -23.45 -14.16
C GLY A 267 9.50 -22.05 -14.59
N SER A 268 8.24 -21.87 -15.00
CA SER A 268 7.68 -20.58 -15.37
C SER A 268 6.26 -20.44 -14.86
N CYS A 269 5.82 -19.21 -14.57
CA CYS A 269 4.47 -18.93 -14.10
C CYS A 269 3.80 -17.78 -14.83
N ASP A 270 2.47 -17.79 -14.85
CA ASP A 270 1.61 -16.81 -15.53
C ASP A 270 0.60 -16.14 -14.58
N GLN A 271 -0.02 -15.06 -15.06
CA GLN A 271 -1.09 -14.34 -14.37
C GLN A 271 -2.43 -15.09 -14.29
N GLU A 272 -2.65 -16.11 -15.13
CA GLU A 272 -3.88 -16.92 -15.10
C GLU A 272 -3.82 -18.10 -14.12
N GLY A 273 -2.74 -18.21 -13.33
CA GLY A 273 -2.60 -19.29 -12.34
C GLY A 273 -1.85 -20.51 -12.85
N ARG A 274 -1.32 -20.46 -14.07
CA ARG A 274 -0.60 -21.58 -14.69
C ARG A 274 0.86 -21.60 -14.31
N VAL A 275 1.35 -22.78 -13.95
CA VAL A 275 2.77 -23.06 -13.74
C VAL A 275 3.20 -24.14 -14.73
N LYS A 276 4.19 -23.83 -15.56
CA LYS A 276 4.70 -24.73 -16.58
C LYS A 276 6.15 -25.09 -16.33
N LEU A 277 6.46 -26.38 -16.47
CA LEU A 277 7.83 -26.89 -16.53
C LEU A 277 8.24 -27.18 -17.97
N TRP A 278 9.41 -26.69 -18.34
CA TRP A 278 9.97 -26.84 -19.67
C TRP A 278 11.21 -27.70 -19.64
N SER A 279 11.40 -28.49 -20.70
CA SER A 279 12.68 -29.11 -21.01
C SER A 279 13.40 -28.30 -22.10
N MET A 280 14.73 -28.34 -22.10
CA MET A 280 15.49 -27.75 -23.20
C MET A 280 15.32 -28.52 -24.51
N ASN A 281 15.08 -29.84 -24.45
CA ASN A 281 15.01 -30.69 -25.63
C ASN A 281 13.62 -30.71 -26.28
N GLU A 282 12.57 -30.49 -25.51
CA GLU A 282 11.18 -30.57 -25.98
C GLU A 282 10.58 -29.18 -26.18
N GLU A 283 9.81 -29.00 -27.24
CA GLU A 283 9.09 -27.73 -27.48
C GLU A 283 7.84 -27.58 -26.61
N LYS A 284 7.28 -28.71 -26.15
CA LYS A 284 6.11 -28.74 -25.29
C LYS A 284 6.52 -28.65 -23.81
N PRO A 285 5.67 -28.06 -22.96
CA PRO A 285 5.90 -28.14 -21.51
C PRO A 285 5.75 -29.59 -21.05
N LEU A 286 6.67 -30.03 -20.20
CA LEU A 286 6.65 -31.37 -19.57
C LEU A 286 5.50 -31.52 -18.57
N LEU A 287 5.16 -30.41 -17.92
CA LEU A 287 4.12 -30.34 -16.91
C LEU A 287 3.41 -28.99 -17.02
N ASP A 288 2.08 -29.02 -16.97
CA ASP A 288 1.21 -27.85 -16.87
C ASP A 288 0.37 -28.03 -15.61
N ILE A 289 0.53 -27.12 -14.65
CA ILE A 289 -0.17 -27.10 -13.36
C ILE A 289 -1.17 -25.93 -13.43
N ASP A 290 -2.46 -26.22 -13.23
CA ASP A 290 -3.56 -25.24 -13.34
C ASP A 290 -4.35 -25.11 -12.01
N ASP A 291 -3.72 -25.48 -10.89
CA ASP A 291 -4.39 -25.58 -9.58
C ASP A 291 -4.70 -24.21 -8.94
N CYS A 292 -4.14 -23.11 -9.47
CA CYS A 292 -4.30 -21.76 -8.93
C CYS A 292 -5.31 -20.88 -9.68
N ALA A 293 -5.88 -21.35 -10.79
CA ALA A 293 -6.83 -20.55 -11.56
C ALA A 293 -8.05 -20.17 -10.69
N PRO A 294 -8.54 -18.92 -10.75
CA PRO A 294 -8.18 -17.82 -11.65
C PRO A 294 -7.14 -16.83 -11.09
N TYR A 295 -6.45 -17.18 -10.00
CA TYR A 295 -5.55 -16.26 -9.30
C TYR A 295 -4.15 -16.24 -9.93
N ARG A 296 -3.54 -15.05 -9.94
CA ARG A 296 -2.18 -14.84 -10.44
C ARG A 296 -1.15 -15.57 -9.58
N VAL A 297 -0.25 -16.30 -10.25
CA VAL A 297 0.98 -16.81 -9.64
C VAL A 297 2.09 -15.77 -9.81
N SER A 298 2.67 -15.33 -8.70
CA SER A 298 3.60 -14.21 -8.67
C SER A 298 5.04 -14.67 -8.89
N ARG A 299 5.51 -15.62 -8.07
CA ARG A 299 6.88 -16.15 -8.10
C ARG A 299 6.91 -17.66 -7.94
N LEU A 300 7.97 -18.24 -8.49
CA LEU A 300 8.30 -19.66 -8.42
C LEU A 300 9.72 -19.80 -7.87
N ALA A 301 9.93 -20.82 -7.03
CA ALA A 301 11.24 -21.19 -6.53
C ALA A 301 11.40 -22.71 -6.51
N PHE A 302 12.56 -23.19 -6.94
CA PHE A 302 12.94 -24.59 -6.77
C PHE A 302 13.55 -24.79 -5.39
N HIS A 303 13.18 -25.88 -4.73
CA HIS A 303 13.91 -26.35 -3.56
C HIS A 303 15.33 -26.79 -3.99
N PRO A 304 16.39 -26.56 -3.20
CA PRO A 304 17.76 -26.90 -3.61
C PRO A 304 18.00 -28.37 -3.98
N SER A 305 17.14 -29.29 -3.52
CA SER A 305 17.18 -30.70 -3.94
C SER A 305 16.82 -30.91 -5.41
N GLY A 306 16.07 -29.97 -6.01
CA GLY A 306 15.51 -30.04 -7.36
C GLY A 306 14.14 -30.71 -7.45
N ARG A 307 13.80 -31.56 -6.46
CA ARG A 307 12.58 -32.36 -6.46
C ARG A 307 11.29 -31.55 -6.27
N PHE A 308 11.35 -30.49 -5.46
CA PHE A 308 10.17 -29.69 -5.13
C PHE A 308 10.20 -28.33 -5.80
N ILE A 309 9.02 -27.86 -6.16
CA ILE A 309 8.76 -26.52 -6.63
C ILE A 309 7.79 -25.88 -5.67
N ALA A 310 8.13 -24.70 -5.17
CA ALA A 310 7.15 -23.86 -4.51
C ALA A 310 6.76 -22.71 -5.42
N TYR A 311 5.50 -22.35 -5.37
CA TYR A 311 4.98 -21.21 -6.08
C TYR A 311 3.98 -20.45 -5.20
N THR A 312 3.88 -19.17 -5.47
CA THR A 312 3.13 -18.21 -4.64
C THR A 312 1.97 -17.67 -5.42
N CYS A 313 0.81 -17.63 -4.77
CA CYS A 313 -0.44 -17.27 -5.41
C CYS A 313 -1.04 -16.02 -4.73
N PHE A 314 -1.87 -15.31 -5.49
CA PHE A 314 -2.57 -14.12 -5.01
C PHE A 314 -3.81 -14.43 -4.16
N ASP A 315 -4.12 -15.71 -3.93
CA ASP A 315 -5.15 -16.21 -3.01
C ASP A 315 -4.68 -16.24 -1.53
N CYS A 316 -3.65 -15.47 -1.18
CA CYS A 316 -3.01 -15.44 0.15
C CYS A 316 -2.30 -16.75 0.56
N SER A 317 -2.20 -17.73 -0.33
CA SER A 317 -1.53 -18.99 -0.09
C SER A 317 -0.22 -19.12 -0.87
N TRP A 318 0.61 -20.04 -0.41
CA TRP A 318 1.70 -20.59 -1.20
C TRP A 318 1.59 -22.11 -1.19
N ARG A 319 2.00 -22.73 -2.30
CA ARG A 319 1.87 -24.16 -2.51
C ARG A 319 3.23 -24.79 -2.77
N LEU A 320 3.39 -26.04 -2.34
CA LEU A 320 4.56 -26.87 -2.61
C LEU A 320 4.13 -28.06 -3.46
N TYR A 321 4.81 -28.24 -4.57
CA TYR A 321 4.53 -29.26 -5.56
C TYR A 321 5.73 -30.20 -5.69
N ASP A 322 5.48 -31.50 -5.69
CA ASP A 322 6.49 -32.53 -5.89
C ASP A 322 6.55 -32.91 -7.38
N VAL A 323 7.71 -32.71 -8.01
CA VAL A 323 7.92 -32.97 -9.44
C VAL A 323 7.95 -34.48 -9.73
N GLU A 324 8.42 -35.30 -8.80
CA GLU A 324 8.50 -36.76 -8.98
C GLU A 324 7.12 -37.40 -8.94
N VAL A 325 6.31 -37.00 -7.95
CA VAL A 325 4.95 -37.53 -7.74
C VAL A 325 3.93 -36.82 -8.64
N LYS A 326 4.26 -35.63 -9.15
CA LYS A 326 3.37 -34.74 -9.91
C LYS A 326 2.10 -34.40 -9.14
N GLN A 327 2.26 -34.05 -7.87
CA GLN A 327 1.16 -33.72 -6.98
C GLN A 327 1.51 -32.51 -6.10
N GLU A 328 0.51 -31.70 -5.79
CA GLU A 328 0.59 -30.71 -4.72
C GLU A 328 0.65 -31.43 -3.35
N ILE A 329 1.72 -31.16 -2.61
CA ILE A 329 1.95 -31.79 -1.29
C ILE A 329 1.63 -30.87 -0.13
N LEU A 330 1.74 -29.54 -0.30
CA LEU A 330 1.45 -28.57 0.75
C LEU A 330 0.67 -27.41 0.17
N TYR A 331 -0.46 -27.13 0.80
CA TYR A 331 -1.21 -25.90 0.68
C TYR A 331 -1.04 -25.13 2.00
N GLN A 332 -0.50 -23.91 1.96
CA GLN A 332 -0.23 -23.13 3.17
C GLN A 332 -0.81 -21.73 3.07
N GLU A 333 -1.80 -21.48 3.92
CA GLU A 333 -2.30 -20.15 4.26
C GLU A 333 -1.55 -19.60 5.49
N GLY A 334 -1.49 -18.29 5.61
CA GLY A 334 -0.84 -17.63 6.75
C GLY A 334 -0.64 -16.13 6.53
N HIS A 335 -0.71 -15.68 5.28
CA HIS A 335 -0.66 -14.27 4.94
C HIS A 335 -2.07 -13.67 4.91
N SER A 336 -2.22 -12.43 5.39
CA SER A 336 -3.50 -11.71 5.34
C SER A 336 -3.82 -11.15 3.94
N LYS A 337 -2.81 -11.07 3.08
CA LYS A 337 -2.89 -10.62 1.68
C LYS A 337 -2.10 -11.56 0.77
N SER A 338 -2.13 -11.26 -0.52
CA SER A 338 -1.44 -12.02 -1.56
C SER A 338 0.06 -12.20 -1.29
N VAL A 339 0.55 -13.41 -1.57
CA VAL A 339 1.96 -13.75 -1.46
C VAL A 339 2.66 -13.36 -2.76
N TYR A 340 3.73 -12.58 -2.64
CA TYR A 340 4.46 -12.04 -3.79
C TYR A 340 5.68 -12.84 -4.16
N ASP A 341 6.44 -13.28 -3.17
CA ASP A 341 7.73 -13.92 -3.40
C ASP A 341 7.96 -15.09 -2.46
N ILE A 342 8.78 -16.02 -2.91
CA ILE A 342 9.22 -17.18 -2.15
C ILE A 342 10.69 -17.46 -2.43
N ALA A 343 11.45 -17.66 -1.37
CA ALA A 343 12.85 -18.01 -1.43
C ALA A 343 13.15 -19.19 -0.51
N PHE A 344 13.79 -20.21 -1.04
CA PHE A 344 14.33 -21.30 -0.22
C PHE A 344 15.69 -20.92 0.35
N GLN A 345 15.92 -21.32 1.60
CA GLN A 345 17.26 -21.32 2.17
C GLN A 345 18.18 -22.25 1.37
N CYS A 346 19.47 -21.93 1.25
CA CYS A 346 20.44 -22.73 0.48
C CYS A 346 20.52 -24.21 0.92
N ASP A 347 20.26 -24.50 2.19
CA ASP A 347 20.24 -25.87 2.72
C ASP A 347 18.93 -26.62 2.39
N GLY A 348 17.87 -25.89 2.07
CA GLY A 348 16.52 -26.42 1.83
C GLY A 348 15.67 -26.61 3.09
N SER A 349 16.17 -26.24 4.28
CA SER A 349 15.42 -26.44 5.54
C SER A 349 14.19 -25.56 5.69
N VAL A 350 14.25 -24.32 5.20
CA VAL A 350 13.21 -23.30 5.39
C VAL A 350 12.93 -22.60 4.07
N ALA A 351 11.66 -22.25 3.87
CA ALA A 351 11.22 -21.34 2.82
C ALA A 351 10.74 -20.04 3.47
N LEU A 352 11.14 -18.90 2.91
CA LEU A 352 10.68 -17.58 3.31
C LEU A 352 9.68 -17.10 2.27
N THR A 353 8.50 -16.68 2.72
CA THR A 353 7.46 -16.10 1.87
C THR A 353 7.22 -14.65 2.24
N GLY A 354 7.07 -13.81 1.21
CA GLY A 354 6.87 -12.36 1.37
C GLY A 354 5.50 -11.93 0.86
N LEU A 355 4.82 -11.06 1.64
CA LEU A 355 3.53 -10.47 1.30
C LEU A 355 3.70 -9.06 0.72
N VAL A 356 2.76 -8.65 -0.14
CA VAL A 356 2.66 -7.24 -0.58
C VAL A 356 1.87 -6.42 0.44
N VAL A 357 2.54 -5.49 1.13
CA VAL A 357 1.85 -4.39 1.80
C VAL A 357 1.81 -3.20 0.84
N ILE A 358 0.75 -3.10 0.04
CA ILE A 358 0.44 -1.83 -0.63
C ILE A 358 -0.13 -0.92 0.45
N LYS A 359 0.69 0.02 0.95
CA LYS A 359 0.21 1.16 1.72
C LYS A 359 -0.36 2.14 0.68
N MET A 360 -1.69 2.13 0.52
CA MET A 360 -2.39 3.15 -0.27
C MET A 360 -2.42 4.48 0.46
#